data_AF-A0AAN8TKV5-F1
#
_entry.id   AF-A0AAN8TKV5-F1
#
_cell.length_a   1.000
_cell.length_b   1.000
_cell.length_c   1.000
_cell.angle_alpha   90.00
_cell.angle_beta   90.00
_cell.angle_gamma   90.00
#
_symmetry.space_group_name_H-M   'P 1'
#
loop_
_entity.id
_entity.type
_entity.pdbx_description
1 polymer ?
#
loop_
_entity_poly.entity_id
_entity_poly.type
_entity_poly.pdbx_seq_one_letter_code
_entity_poly.pdbx_strand_id
1 'polypeptide(L)'
;MELGDNKILTVGLLLVATLLVAKLISALIMPKSKKCLPPVIKAWPIIGGLIHFLKGPAMTLRQEYPKLGSLFTLNLLNITFFIGLEISAHFFKAPKTDLSQ
;
A
#
# COMPACT_ATOMS: atom_id res chain seq x y z
N MET A 1 -26.63 -36.95 4.55
CA MET A 1 -25.66 -35.86 4.36
C MET A 1 -26.41 -34.57 4.60
N GLU A 2 -26.53 -34.09 5.84
CA GLU A 2 -27.28 -32.84 6.14
C GLU A 2 -26.66 -32.05 7.32
N LEU A 3 -25.90 -32.71 8.21
CA LEU A 3 -25.26 -32.06 9.37
C LEU A 3 -23.94 -31.33 9.04
N GLY A 4 -23.35 -31.55 7.86
CA GLY A 4 -22.10 -30.89 7.45
C GLY A 4 -22.36 -29.51 6.85
N ASP A 5 -23.44 -29.40 6.06
CA ASP A 5 -23.72 -28.23 5.23
C ASP A 5 -24.21 -27.04 6.07
N ASN A 6 -25.08 -27.28 7.05
CA ASN A 6 -25.56 -26.25 7.97
C ASN A 6 -24.43 -25.63 8.82
N LYS A 7 -23.44 -26.44 9.24
CA LYS A 7 -22.29 -25.99 10.01
C LYS A 7 -21.35 -25.14 9.16
N ILE A 8 -21.09 -25.55 7.91
CA ILE A 8 -20.27 -24.77 6.97
C ILE A 8 -20.96 -23.43 6.64
N LEU A 9 -22.26 -23.44 6.41
CA LEU A 9 -23.04 -22.22 6.17
C LEU A 9 -23.03 -21.29 7.39
N THR A 10 -23.16 -21.84 8.60
CA THR A 10 -23.10 -21.05 9.84
C THR A 10 -21.73 -20.42 10.07
N VAL A 11 -20.65 -21.20 9.88
CA VAL A 11 -19.27 -20.69 10.00
C VAL A 11 -18.97 -19.63 8.93
N GLY A 12 -19.41 -19.86 7.69
CA GLY A 12 -19.28 -18.90 6.60
C GLY A 12 -20.01 -17.59 6.91
N LEU A 13 -21.26 -17.68 7.38
CA LEU A 13 -22.05 -16.51 7.77
C LEU A 13 -21.39 -15.72 8.91
N LEU A 14 -20.84 -16.42 9.90
CA LEU A 14 -20.19 -15.81 11.06
C LEU A 14 -18.89 -15.09 10.67
N LEU A 15 -18.09 -15.67 9.75
CA LEU A 15 -16.91 -15.02 9.17
C LEU A 15 -17.28 -13.76 8.39
N VAL A 16 -18.29 -13.82 7.52
CA VAL A 16 -18.73 -12.67 6.73
C VAL A 16 -19.26 -11.56 7.64
N ALA A 17 -20.09 -11.90 8.63
CA ALA A 17 -20.60 -10.94 9.62
C ALA A 17 -19.46 -10.26 10.38
N THR A 18 -18.46 -11.03 10.81
CA THR A 18 -17.28 -10.51 11.53
C THR A 18 -16.48 -9.54 10.66
N LEU A 19 -16.24 -9.89 9.39
CA LEU A 19 -15.52 -9.01 8.45
C LEU A 19 -16.28 -7.71 8.16
N LEU A 20 -17.61 -7.77 8.06
CA LEU A 20 -18.45 -6.58 7.85
C LEU A 20 -18.38 -5.64 9.06
N VAL A 21 -18.52 -6.18 10.27
CA VAL A 21 -18.41 -5.41 11.52
C VAL A 21 -17.02 -4.80 11.64
N ALA A 22 -15.96 -5.58 11.44
CA ALA A 22 -14.58 -5.08 11.48
C ALA A 22 -14.35 -3.96 10.45
N LYS A 23 -14.90 -4.08 9.23
CA LYS A 23 -14.78 -3.06 8.18
C LYS A 23 -15.52 -1.76 8.54
N LEU A 24 -16.69 -1.85 9.16
CA LEU A 24 -17.46 -0.69 9.64
C LEU A 24 -16.72 0.03 10.77
N ILE A 25 -16.24 -0.73 11.76
CA ILE A 25 -15.45 -0.19 12.88
C ILE A 25 -14.17 0.48 12.34
N SER A 26 -13.45 -0.17 11.43
CA SER A 26 -12.26 0.40 10.80
C SER A 26 -12.58 1.69 10.04
N ALA A 27 -13.68 1.74 9.30
CA ALA A 27 -14.10 2.95 8.57
C ALA A 27 -14.46 4.13 9.50
N LEU A 28 -14.97 3.85 10.69
CA LEU A 28 -15.36 4.87 11.67
C LEU A 28 -14.17 5.37 12.51
N ILE A 29 -13.30 4.45 12.94
CA ILE A 29 -12.16 4.76 13.83
C ILE A 29 -10.97 5.30 13.05
N MET A 30 -10.78 4.89 11.81
CA MET A 30 -9.60 5.21 11.01
C MET A 30 -9.95 6.28 9.98
N PRO A 31 -9.81 7.59 10.31
CA PRO A 31 -10.02 8.64 9.32
C PRO A 31 -9.02 8.42 8.19
N LYS A 32 -9.53 8.30 6.95
CA LYS A 32 -8.68 8.30 5.76
C LYS A 32 -7.97 9.65 5.70
N SER A 33 -6.73 9.69 6.18
CA SER A 33 -5.89 10.87 6.18
C SER A 33 -5.65 11.32 4.73
N LYS A 34 -6.39 12.36 4.28
CA LYS A 34 -6.12 13.09 3.03
C LYS A 34 -4.88 13.98 3.16
N LYS A 35 -3.81 13.49 3.80
CA LYS A 35 -2.52 14.19 3.74
C LYS A 35 -2.06 14.18 2.29
N CYS A 36 -1.33 15.21 1.87
CA CYS A 36 -0.69 15.31 0.56
C CYS A 36 0.33 14.16 0.40
N LEU A 37 -0.19 12.96 0.16
CA LEU A 37 0.60 11.77 -0.05
C LEU A 37 1.09 11.81 -1.49
N PRO A 38 2.34 11.38 -1.73
CA PRO A 38 2.81 11.20 -3.09
C PRO A 38 1.86 10.29 -3.88
N PRO A 39 1.84 10.40 -5.21
CA PRO A 39 1.11 9.48 -6.06
C PRO A 39 1.42 8.03 -5.68
N VAL A 40 0.40 7.25 -5.33
CA VAL A 40 0.57 5.85 -4.93
C VAL A 40 0.31 4.95 -6.14
N ILE A 41 1.21 4.00 -6.38
CA ILE A 41 1.03 2.99 -7.43
C ILE A 41 -0.27 2.20 -7.17
N LYS A 42 -1.16 2.16 -8.16
CA LYS A 42 -2.43 1.40 -8.09
C LYS A 42 -2.12 -0.10 -8.19
N ALA A 43 -1.91 -0.74 -7.05
CA ALA A 43 -1.67 -2.18 -6.95
C ALA A 43 -2.65 -2.83 -5.96
N TRP A 44 -2.77 -4.16 -6.04
CA TRP A 44 -3.57 -4.92 -5.09
C TRP A 44 -3.09 -4.64 -3.66
N PRO A 45 -4.00 -4.34 -2.71
CA PRO A 45 -3.60 -3.96 -1.35
C PRO A 45 -2.74 -5.07 -0.74
N ILE A 46 -1.70 -4.68 0.02
CA ILE A 46 -0.79 -5.54 0.78
C ILE A 46 0.28 -6.26 -0.08
N ILE A 47 -0.09 -6.86 -1.22
CA ILE A 47 0.82 -7.79 -1.94
C ILE A 47 1.16 -7.33 -3.36
N GLY A 48 0.30 -6.54 -4.01
CA GLY A 48 0.48 -6.16 -5.41
C GLY A 48 1.74 -5.34 -5.68
N GLY A 49 2.10 -4.46 -4.74
CA GLY A 49 3.34 -3.68 -4.80
C GLY A 49 4.58 -4.56 -4.61
N LEU A 50 4.52 -5.56 -3.73
CA LEU A 50 5.62 -6.51 -3.48
C LEU A 50 5.94 -7.31 -4.73
N ILE A 51 4.92 -7.90 -5.34
CA ILE A 51 5.10 -8.81 -6.47
C ILE A 51 5.70 -8.06 -7.67
N HIS A 52 5.24 -6.84 -7.95
CA HIS A 52 5.83 -6.02 -9.01
C HIS A 52 7.30 -5.70 -8.71
N PHE A 53 7.60 -5.29 -7.47
CA PHE A 53 8.95 -4.97 -7.07
C PHE A 53 9.90 -6.17 -7.16
N LEU A 54 9.45 -7.36 -6.69
CA LEU A 54 10.22 -8.61 -6.76
C LEU A 54 10.50 -9.08 -8.19
N LYS A 55 9.61 -8.77 -9.16
CA LYS A 55 9.85 -9.05 -10.59
C LYS A 55 10.96 -8.20 -11.17
N GLY A 56 11.30 -7.09 -10.52
CA GLY A 56 12.38 -6.22 -10.94
C GLY A 56 12.13 -4.79 -10.46
N PRO A 57 12.96 -4.26 -9.53
CA PRO A 57 12.82 -2.89 -9.05
C PRO A 57 12.98 -1.90 -10.20
N ALA A 58 14.04 -2.04 -11.01
CA ALA A 58 14.29 -1.16 -12.15
C ALA A 58 13.17 -1.19 -13.20
N MET A 59 12.55 -2.35 -13.43
CA MET A 59 11.43 -2.49 -14.37
C MET A 59 10.18 -1.77 -13.86
N THR A 60 9.86 -1.95 -12.58
CA THR A 60 8.73 -1.28 -11.91
C THR A 60 8.90 0.24 -11.98
N LEU A 61 10.11 0.73 -11.69
CA LEU A 61 10.41 2.17 -11.77
C LEU A 61 10.26 2.69 -13.20
N ARG A 62 10.78 1.99 -14.22
CA ARG A 62 10.65 2.40 -15.63
C ARG A 62 9.20 2.46 -16.11
N GLN A 63 8.33 1.59 -15.60
CA GLN A 63 6.92 1.57 -15.98
C GLN A 63 6.10 2.65 -15.27
N GLU A 64 6.40 2.95 -14.01
CA GLU A 64 5.62 3.88 -13.19
C GLU A 64 6.16 5.32 -13.23
N TYR A 65 7.46 5.52 -13.46
CA TYR A 65 8.05 6.85 -13.65
C TYR A 65 7.37 7.71 -14.72
N PRO A 66 7.08 7.23 -15.95
CA PRO A 66 6.37 8.05 -16.94
C PRO A 66 4.91 8.34 -16.56
N LYS A 67 4.32 7.55 -15.64
CA LYS A 67 2.92 7.70 -15.22
C LYS A 67 2.74 8.60 -14.01
N LEU A 68 3.65 8.49 -13.05
CA LEU A 68 3.56 9.14 -11.73
C LEU A 68 4.60 10.25 -11.54
N GLY A 69 5.59 10.33 -12.44
CA GLY A 69 6.63 11.34 -12.42
C GLY A 69 7.76 11.03 -11.45
N SER A 70 8.40 12.10 -10.98
CA SER A 70 9.64 12.08 -10.20
C SER A 70 9.48 11.64 -8.74
N LEU A 71 8.25 11.62 -8.22
CA LEU A 71 7.93 11.27 -6.85
C LEU A 71 6.73 10.31 -6.82
N PHE A 72 6.90 9.10 -6.29
CA PHE A 72 5.78 8.17 -6.10
C PHE A 72 6.02 7.15 -5.00
N THR A 73 4.93 6.65 -4.41
CA THR A 73 4.95 5.70 -3.29
C THR A 73 4.49 4.31 -3.73
N LEU A 74 5.22 3.29 -3.31
CA LEU A 74 4.85 1.88 -3.42
C LEU A 74 4.16 1.44 -2.13
N ASN A 75 2.93 0.92 -2.24
CA ASN A 75 2.12 0.44 -1.11
C ASN A 75 2.56 -0.96 -0.60
N LEU A 76 3.86 -1.12 -0.41
CA LEU A 76 4.49 -2.33 0.13
C LEU A 76 4.83 -2.15 1.61
N LEU A 77 5.48 -1.03 1.92
CA LEU A 77 5.88 -0.58 3.26
C LEU A 77 5.89 0.96 3.32
N ASN A 78 5.05 1.63 2.53
CA ASN A 78 5.07 3.09 2.31
C ASN A 78 6.43 3.62 1.80
N ILE A 79 7.13 2.81 1.00
CA ILE A 79 8.41 3.19 0.40
C ILE A 79 8.14 4.23 -0.68
N THR A 80 8.80 5.39 -0.59
CA THR A 80 8.67 6.47 -1.58
C THR A 80 9.94 6.57 -2.41
N PHE A 81 9.78 6.49 -3.72
CA PHE A 81 10.86 6.63 -4.69
C PHE A 81 10.98 8.10 -5.12
N PHE A 82 12.21 8.61 -5.06
CA PHE A 82 12.60 9.92 -5.57
C PHE A 82 13.52 9.71 -6.77
N ILE A 83 13.05 10.06 -7.96
CA ILE A 83 13.76 9.80 -9.23
C ILE A 83 13.96 11.12 -9.95
N GLY A 84 15.17 11.67 -9.89
CA GLY A 84 15.53 12.93 -10.56
C GLY A 84 16.36 13.84 -9.65
N LEU A 85 17.29 14.58 -10.26
CA LEU A 85 18.28 15.40 -9.56
C LEU A 85 17.63 16.55 -8.74
N GLU A 86 16.47 17.04 -9.18
CA GLU A 86 15.82 18.23 -8.63
C GLU A 86 15.26 18.00 -7.21
N ILE A 87 14.68 16.82 -6.97
CA ILE A 87 14.06 16.48 -5.68
C ILE A 87 15.06 15.79 -4.75
N SER A 88 16.02 15.04 -5.30
CA SER A 88 17.07 14.40 -4.50
C SER A 88 18.01 15.42 -3.85
N ALA A 89 18.25 16.57 -4.49
CA ALA A 89 19.09 17.64 -3.94
C ALA A 89 18.54 18.19 -2.61
N HIS A 90 17.21 18.20 -2.41
CA HIS A 90 16.61 18.59 -1.13
C HIS A 90 16.85 17.55 -0.03
N PHE A 91 16.79 16.26 -0.38
CA PHE A 91 17.02 15.17 0.57
C PHE A 91 18.50 15.06 0.97
N PHE A 92 19.43 15.22 0.02
CA PHE A 92 20.87 15.18 0.30
C PHE A 92 21.40 16.40 1.05
N LYS A 93 20.66 17.51 1.06
CA LYS A 93 20.97 18.71 1.86
C LYS A 93 20.37 18.66 3.27
N ALA A 94 19.56 17.65 3.58
CA ALA A 94 18.97 17.53 4.91
C ALA A 94 20.07 17.25 5.97
N PRO A 95 19.91 17.76 7.20
CA PRO A 95 20.79 17.43 8.31
C PRO A 95 20.89 15.92 8.50
N LYS A 96 22.09 15.40 8.81
CA LYS A 96 22.29 13.97 9.07
C LYS A 96 21.45 13.43 10.22
N THR A 97 20.98 14.28 11.14
CA THR A 97 20.05 13.91 12.22
C THR A 97 18.69 13.45 11.70
N ASP A 98 18.31 13.90 10.51
CA ASP A 98 17.02 13.59 9.88
C ASP A 98 17.14 12.43 8.87
N LEU A 99 18.37 11.95 8.63
CA LEU A 99 18.68 10.85 7.72
C LEU A 99 19.09 9.63 8.55
N SER A 100 18.43 8.49 8.36
CA SER A 100 18.90 7.23 8.95
C SER A 100 20.18 6.79 8.21
N GLN A 101 21.32 6.76 8.92
CA GLN A 101 22.57 6.16 8.44
C GLN A 101 22.61 4.66 8.72
#